data_AF-A0A699ZRV0-F1
#
_entry.id   AF-A0A699ZRV0-F1
#
_cell.length_a   1.000
_cell.length_b   1.000
_cell.length_c   1.000
_cell.angle_alpha   90.00
_cell.angle_beta   90.00
_cell.angle_gamma   90.00
#
_symmetry.space_group_name_H-M   'P 1'
#
loop_
_entity.id
_entity.type
_entity.pdbx_description
1 polymer ?
#
loop_
_entity_poly.entity_id
_entity_poly.type
_entity_poly.pdbx_seq_one_letter_code
_entity_poly.pdbx_strand_id
1 'polypeptide(L)' 'MPAAAVVASRAMALDPRAEPRYAERVPYVVVYGEPGSRLVDQVVAPHALVESRSRLRLHGQYYITKQIIPALERVLSLA' A
#
# COMPACT_ATOMS: atom_id res chain seq x y z
N MET A 1 -10.36 1.53 7.88
CA MET A 1 -9.44 2.68 7.86
C MET A 1 -8.81 2.79 6.47
N PRO A 2 -8.53 4.01 5.97
CA PRO A 2 -7.74 4.19 4.74
C PRO A 2 -6.35 3.55 4.85
N ALA A 3 -5.77 3.15 3.71
CA ALA A 3 -4.46 2.49 3.64
C ALA A 3 -3.34 3.28 4.36
N ALA A 4 -3.26 4.58 4.09
CA ALA A 4 -2.33 5.50 4.73
C ALA A 4 -2.49 5.52 6.27
N ALA A 5 -3.74 5.51 6.76
CA ALA A 5 -4.01 5.50 8.19
C ALA A 5 -3.59 4.18 8.85
N VAL A 6 -3.75 3.04 8.15
CA VAL A 6 -3.26 1.74 8.65
C VAL A 6 -1.74 1.75 8.83
N VAL A 7 -1.00 2.29 7.85
CA VAL A 7 0.46 2.41 7.93
C VAL A 7 0.87 3.36 9.06
N ALA A 8 0.22 4.52 9.17
CA ALA A 8 0.47 5.48 10.25
C ALA A 8 0.22 4.88 11.63
N SER A 9 -0.92 4.19 11.82
CA SER A 9 -1.22 3.54 13.11
C SER A 9 -0.20 2.46 13.48
N ARG A 10 0.30 1.70 12.50
CA ARG A 10 1.38 0.73 12.75
C ARG A 10 2.69 1.42 13.11
N ALA A 11 3.03 2.53 12.45
CA ALA A 11 4.23 3.31 12.78
C ALA A 11 4.14 3.90 14.20
N MET A 12 3.00 4.50 14.58
CA MET A 12 2.76 5.03 15.92
C MET A 12 2.77 3.95 17.01
N ALA A 13 2.33 2.73 16.70
CA ALA A 13 2.40 1.61 17.63
C ALA A 13 3.84 1.15 17.91
N LEU A 14 4.75 1.31 16.95
CA LEU A 14 6.18 1.02 17.11
C LEU A 14 6.92 2.18 17.79
N ASP A 15 6.61 3.40 17.37
CA ASP A 15 7.14 4.63 17.95
C ASP A 15 6.03 5.67 18.04
N PRO A 16 5.53 6.01 19.26
CA PRO A 16 4.50 7.03 19.44
C PRO A 16 4.87 8.41 18.87
N ARG A 17 6.16 8.69 18.64
CA ARG A 17 6.62 9.94 18.01
C ARG A 17 6.49 9.95 16.49
N ALA A 18 6.15 8.82 15.87
CA ALA A 18 5.92 8.70 14.43
C ALA A 18 4.52 9.18 14.00
N GLU A 19 3.84 9.97 14.83
CA GLU A 19 2.56 10.58 14.48
C GLU A 19 2.71 11.49 13.24
N PRO A 20 1.98 11.23 12.14
CA PRO A 20 2.02 12.09 10.96
C PRO A 20 1.45 13.46 11.29
N ARG A 21 2.07 14.50 10.73
CA ARG A 21 1.56 15.86 10.86
C ARG A 21 0.25 16.03 10.08
N TYR A 22 -0.48 17.09 10.40
CA TYR A 22 -1.70 17.43 9.67
C TYR A 22 -1.43 17.55 8.16
N ALA A 23 -2.26 16.87 7.37
CA ALA A 23 -2.15 16.77 5.91
C ALA A 23 -0.84 16.14 5.38
N GLU A 24 -0.04 15.50 6.24
CA GLU A 24 1.14 14.77 5.81
C GLU A 24 0.74 13.56 4.94
N ARG A 25 1.47 13.37 3.85
CA ARG A 25 1.27 12.22 2.96
C ARG A 25 2.04 11.03 3.51
N VAL A 26 1.31 10.00 3.95
CA VAL A 26 1.90 8.74 4.40
C VAL A 26 2.02 7.78 3.20
N PRO A 27 3.25 7.48 2.73
CA PRO A 27 3.45 6.59 1.60
C PRO A 27 3.19 5.13 1.98
N TYR A 28 2.67 4.36 1.04
CA TYR A 28 2.40 2.94 1.24
C TYR A 28 2.48 2.16 -0.07
N VAL A 29 2.65 0.85 0.04
CA VAL A 29 2.59 -0.12 -1.07
C VAL A 29 1.73 -1.31 -0.69
N VAL A 30 1.18 -1.99 -1.70
CA VAL A 30 0.40 -3.23 -1.52
C VAL A 30 1.28 -4.43 -1.85
N VAL A 31 1.42 -5.35 -0.89
CA VAL A 31 2.21 -6.59 -1.04
C VAL A 31 1.30 -7.81 -1.09
N TYR A 32 1.82 -8.95 -1.53
CA TYR A 32 1.08 -10.20 -1.46
C TYR A 32 0.83 -10.55 0.02
N GLY A 33 -0.42 -10.87 0.35
CA GLY A 33 -0.82 -11.44 1.63
C GLY A 33 -1.22 -12.90 1.48
N GLU A 34 -1.62 -13.51 2.60
CA GLU A 34 -2.16 -14.86 2.63
C GLU A 34 -3.49 -14.97 1.85
N PRO A 35 -3.82 -16.17 1.33
CA PRO A 35 -5.12 -16.40 0.70
C PRO A 35 -6.28 -15.97 1.63
N GLY A 36 -7.21 -15.16 1.12
CA GLY A 36 -8.34 -14.63 1.90
C GLY A 36 -8.02 -13.42 2.78
N SER A 37 -6.77 -12.96 2.83
CA SER A 37 -6.42 -11.72 3.52
C SER A 37 -7.08 -10.51 2.87
N ARG A 38 -7.48 -9.53 3.69
CA ARG A 38 -8.09 -8.30 3.20
C ARG A 38 -7.00 -7.41 2.62
N LEU A 39 -7.35 -6.63 1.60
CA LEU A 39 -6.42 -5.67 1.00
C LEU A 39 -5.80 -4.71 2.02
N VAL A 40 -6.54 -4.32 3.06
CA VAL A 40 -6.05 -3.39 4.10
C VAL A 40 -4.90 -4.00 4.90
N ASP A 41 -4.89 -5.32 5.07
CA ASP A 41 -3.87 -6.03 5.83
C ASP A 41 -2.57 -6.16 5.01
N GLN A 42 -2.69 -6.10 3.69
CA GLN A 42 -1.62 -6.18 2.68
C GLN A 42 -0.90 -4.84 2.43
N VAL A 43 -1.30 -3.76 3.11
CA VAL A 43 -0.68 -2.45 2.96
C VAL A 43 0.52 -2.33 3.90
N VAL A 44 1.68 -1.96 3.38
CA VAL A 44 2.91 -1.74 4.17
C VAL A 44 3.61 -0.44 3.78
N ALA A 45 4.49 0.04 4.66
CA ALA A 45 5.38 1.15 4.33
C ALA A 45 6.44 0.70 3.29
N PRO A 46 6.90 1.58 2.38
CA PRO A 46 7.88 1.22 1.36
C PRO A 46 9.22 0.70 1.94
N HIS A 47 9.69 1.29 3.05
CA HIS A 47 10.92 0.85 3.71
C HIS A 47 10.81 -0.60 4.20
N ALA A 48 9.65 -1.01 4.73
CA ALA A 48 9.42 -2.36 5.20
C ALA A 48 9.54 -3.40 4.06
N LEU A 49 9.11 -3.05 2.84
CA LEU A 49 9.31 -3.90 1.66
C LEU A 49 10.80 -4.06 1.34
N VAL A 50 11.55 -2.96 1.30
CA VAL A 50 12.99 -2.93 0.98
C VAL A 50 13.80 -3.70 2.03
N GLU A 51 13.51 -3.50 3.31
CA GLU A 51 14.22 -4.12 4.44
C GLU A 51 13.84 -5.57 4.68
N SER A 52 12.72 -6.05 4.10
CA SER A 52 12.21 -7.41 4.33
C SER A 52 13.14 -8.54 3.84
N ARG A 53 14.22 -8.21 3.11
CA ARG A 53 15.14 -9.18 2.48
C ARG A 53 14.39 -10.25 1.68
N SER A 54 13.47 -9.79 0.82
CA SER A 54 12.63 -10.62 -0.06
C SER A 54 11.51 -11.43 0.60
N ARG A 55 11.26 -11.25 1.91
CA ARG A 55 10.09 -11.86 2.58
C ARG A 55 8.77 -11.23 2.12
N LEU A 56 8.78 -9.94 1.83
CA LEU A 56 7.64 -9.24 1.24
C LEU A 56 7.83 -9.12 -0.27
N ARG A 57 6.74 -9.30 -1.02
CA ARG A 57 6.71 -9.18 -2.48
C ARG A 57 5.60 -8.24 -2.91
N LEU A 58 5.90 -7.30 -3.80
CA LEU A 58 4.91 -6.37 -4.35
C LEU A 58 3.77 -7.12 -5.04
N HIS A 59 2.52 -6.75 -4.79
CA HIS A 59 1.36 -7.41 -5.38
C HIS A 59 1.15 -6.95 -6.83
N GLY A 60 1.92 -7.50 -7.77
CA GLY A 60 1.90 -7.10 -9.18
C GLY A 60 0.50 -7.16 -9.81
N GLN A 61 -0.24 -8.25 -9.60
CA GLN A 61 -1.59 -8.41 -10.13
C GLN A 61 -2.56 -7.31 -9.63
N TYR A 62 -2.42 -6.86 -8.37
CA TYR A 62 -3.23 -5.76 -7.84
C TYR A 62 -2.97 -4.47 -8.61
N TYR A 63 -1.71 -4.08 -8.79
CA TYR A 63 -1.38 -2.86 -9.53
C TYR A 63 -1.78 -2.94 -11.01
N ILE A 64 -1.55 -4.07 -11.66
CA ILE A 64 -1.95 -4.27 -13.07
C ILE A 64 -3.47 -4.12 -13.22
N THR A 65 -4.24 -4.87 -12.42
CA THR A 65 -5.70 -4.96 -12.62
C THR A 65 -6.49 -3.82 -12.00
N LYS A 66 -6.01 -3.22 -10.89
CA LYS A 66 -6.75 -2.19 -10.16
C LYS A 66 -6.26 -0.77 -10.41
N GLN A 67 -5.05 -0.60 -10.95
CA GLN A 67 -4.48 0.74 -11.19
C GLN A 67 -4.19 0.97 -12.66
N ILE A 68 -3.41 0.08 -13.29
CA ILE A 68 -2.92 0.26 -14.66
C ILE A 68 -4.05 0.08 -15.68
N ILE A 69 -4.72 -1.08 -15.70
CA ILE A 69 -5.80 -1.36 -16.67
C ILE A 69 -6.90 -0.29 -16.64
N PRO A 70 -7.46 0.11 -15.47
CA PRO A 70 -8.48 1.16 -15.43
C PRO A 70 -7.98 2.53 -15.92
N ALA A 71 -6.70 2.84 -15.72
CA ALA A 71 -6.11 4.08 -16.23
C ALA A 71 -5.99 4.06 -17.76
N LEU A 72 -5.56 2.92 -18.32
CA LEU A 72 -5.48 2.73 -19.77
C LEU A 72 -6.86 2.77 -20.40
N GLU A 73 -7.85 2.09 -19.83
CA GLU A 73 -9.24 2.12 -20.31
C GLU A 73 -9.77 3.56 -20.41
N ARG A 74 -9.60 4.39 -19.37
CA ARG A 74 -10.08 5.79 -19.39
C ARG A 74 -9.47 6.63 -20.52
N VAL A 75 -8.22 6.39 -20.87
CA VAL A 75 -7.52 7.18 -21.90
C VAL A 75 -7.82 6.63 -23.30
N LEU A 76 -7.95 5.31 -23.43
CA LEU A 76 -8.10 4.64 -24.72
C LEU A 76 -9.56 4.43 -25.14
N SER A 77 -10.53 4.48 -24.21
CA SER A 77 -11.96 4.29 -24.52
C SER A 77 -12.65 5.53 -25.06
N LEU A 78 -11.94 6.65 -25.17
CA LEU A 78 -12.43 7.90 -25.75
C LEU A 78 -12.11 8.00 -27.26
N ALA A 79 -11.45 6.98 -27.81
CA ALA A 79 -11.15 6.83 -29.24
C ALA A 79 -12.27 6.08 -29.98
#